data_AF-A0A4R4MRU9-F1
#
_entry.id   AF-A0A4R4MRU9-F1
#
_cell.length_a   1.000
_cell.length_b   1.000
_cell.length_c   1.000
_cell.angle_alpha   90.00
_cell.angle_beta   90.00
_cell.angle_gamma   90.00
#
_symmetry.space_group_name_H-M   'P 1'
#
loop_
_entity.id
_entity.type
_entity.pdbx_description
1 polymer ?
#
loop_
_entity_poly.entity_id
_entity_poly.type
_entity_poly.pdbx_seq_one_letter_code
_entity_poly.pdbx_strand_id
1 'polypeptide(L)'
;MQPFELPDFYVPHPARLNPHVAGARTHTMAWAREMKMLDDDRDPGTPDIWDEPALEAMDYALLCAYTHPDCDGPELDLITDWYVWVFYFDDHFLEVFKKTKDQAGARTYLDRLPLFMSLDPPEPVNAVERGLADLWARTVPSRSDAWRARFSESTVNLLRESLWELSNISTGRIPNPVEYIEMRRKVGGAPWSADLAEHAAGVEIPERVVGTRPLRVLKDTFSDGVHLRNDIFSYQRETESEGEVNNAVLVMEHFLEVAPQAAADTVNDLLTSRLRQYENTALTELPHVFEDHALDPAERAAVATYVKALQDWQSGGHEWHMRSSRYMNEKSIGMSAARIPALLKSARISLPHVPFQKVGPTPLPEFDIPYPARVNPHRESAGRNVVAWAREMGMFSPQPRLPAPVWTAETLTGMALEICAASLDPDASPEALDLATQWLACGTYGDDYFPALFNRDRDMAGAKLFNARVPAFLPLDCGTCLLYT
;
A
#
# COMPACT_ATOMS: atom_id res chain seq x y z
N MET A 1 27.01 -3.47 -18.47
CA MET A 1 27.52 -3.71 -17.10
C MET A 1 26.34 -3.46 -16.19
N GLN A 2 26.02 -4.35 -15.25
CA GLN A 2 24.83 -4.14 -14.39
C GLN A 2 24.90 -2.77 -13.70
N PRO A 3 23.79 -2.01 -13.64
CA PRO A 3 23.77 -0.62 -13.17
C PRO A 3 24.05 -0.50 -11.66
N PHE A 4 23.76 -1.56 -10.90
CA PHE A 4 24.06 -1.68 -9.48
C PHE A 4 24.14 -3.16 -9.07
N GLU A 5 24.68 -3.44 -7.89
CA GLU A 5 24.59 -4.76 -7.27
C GLU A 5 23.29 -4.88 -6.49
N LEU A 6 22.59 -6.02 -6.63
CA LEU A 6 21.33 -6.27 -5.93
C LEU A 6 21.52 -6.16 -4.40
N PRO A 7 20.67 -5.42 -3.68
CA PRO A 7 20.79 -5.25 -2.25
C PRO A 7 20.37 -6.52 -1.49
N ASP A 8 20.73 -6.60 -0.20
CA ASP A 8 20.26 -7.66 0.69
C ASP A 8 18.75 -7.47 0.99
N PHE A 9 17.91 -8.32 0.41
CA PHE A 9 16.46 -8.24 0.59
C PHE A 9 15.98 -8.79 1.94
N TYR A 10 15.03 -8.10 2.57
CA TYR A 10 14.27 -8.65 3.69
C TYR A 10 13.19 -9.63 3.19
N VAL A 11 13.39 -10.92 3.46
CA VAL A 11 12.47 -12.00 3.08
C VAL A 11 12.04 -12.74 4.34
N PRO A 12 10.95 -12.31 5.01
CA PRO A 12 10.58 -12.81 6.34
C PRO A 12 10.12 -14.27 6.36
N HIS A 13 9.53 -14.74 5.26
CA HIS A 13 8.97 -16.09 5.14
C HIS A 13 9.67 -16.86 4.01
N PRO A 14 10.03 -18.14 4.18
CA PRO A 14 10.56 -18.94 3.09
C PRO A 14 9.47 -19.23 2.06
N ALA A 15 9.81 -19.10 0.77
CA ALA A 15 8.91 -19.50 -0.30
C ALA A 15 8.66 -21.01 -0.31
N ARG A 16 7.47 -21.40 -0.74
CA ARG A 16 7.04 -22.78 -0.98
C ARG A 16 6.73 -22.95 -2.46
N LEU A 17 6.88 -24.16 -2.98
CA LEU A 17 6.63 -24.45 -4.39
C LEU A 17 5.46 -25.42 -4.52
N ASN A 18 4.46 -25.06 -5.34
CA ASN A 18 3.33 -25.91 -5.67
C ASN A 18 3.83 -27.18 -6.41
N PRO A 19 3.43 -28.40 -6.01
CA PRO A 19 3.85 -29.64 -6.66
C PRO A 19 3.34 -29.79 -8.11
N HIS A 20 2.36 -28.99 -8.53
CA HIS A 20 1.72 -29.09 -9.85
C HIS A 20 2.41 -28.26 -10.96
N VAL A 21 3.56 -27.62 -10.68
CA VAL A 21 4.26 -26.73 -11.63
C VAL A 21 4.52 -27.32 -13.02
N ALA A 22 4.79 -28.62 -13.11
CA ALA A 22 5.03 -29.28 -14.40
C ALA A 22 3.76 -29.39 -15.25
N GLY A 23 2.59 -29.57 -14.60
CA GLY A 23 1.29 -29.53 -15.24
C GLY A 23 1.00 -28.14 -15.80
N ALA A 24 1.15 -27.12 -14.95
CA ALA A 24 0.94 -25.72 -15.31
C ALA A 24 1.80 -25.24 -16.49
N ARG A 25 3.08 -25.65 -16.55
CA ARG A 25 3.95 -25.35 -17.72
C ARG A 25 3.40 -25.94 -19.02
N THR A 26 2.93 -27.19 -18.97
CA THR A 26 2.42 -27.88 -20.14
C THR A 26 1.08 -27.27 -20.59
N HIS A 27 0.18 -27.04 -19.64
CA HIS A 27 -1.13 -26.45 -19.86
C HIS A 27 -1.01 -25.04 -20.45
N THR A 28 -0.27 -24.15 -19.80
CA THR A 28 -0.24 -22.75 -20.19
C THR A 28 0.44 -22.52 -21.54
N MET A 29 1.43 -23.35 -21.91
CA MET A 29 2.04 -23.33 -23.25
C MET A 29 1.03 -23.72 -24.34
N ALA A 30 0.16 -24.70 -24.08
CA ALA A 30 -0.92 -25.06 -25.00
C ALA A 30 -1.95 -23.93 -25.09
N TRP A 31 -2.36 -23.38 -23.95
CA TRP A 31 -3.31 -22.27 -23.87
C TRP A 31 -2.81 -21.01 -24.61
N ALA A 32 -1.53 -20.65 -24.45
CA ALA A 32 -0.93 -19.50 -25.16
C ALA A 32 -0.98 -19.65 -26.69
N ARG A 33 -0.80 -20.88 -27.21
CA ARG A 33 -1.00 -21.17 -28.65
C ARG A 33 -2.45 -20.99 -29.05
N GLU A 34 -3.39 -21.53 -28.28
CA GLU A 34 -4.83 -21.42 -28.54
C GLU A 34 -5.31 -19.95 -28.58
N MET A 35 -4.76 -19.11 -27.70
CA MET A 35 -5.06 -17.66 -27.68
C MET A 35 -4.32 -16.89 -28.78
N LYS A 36 -3.38 -17.53 -29.49
CA LYS A 36 -2.49 -16.98 -30.52
C LYS A 36 -1.55 -15.89 -29.99
N MET A 37 -0.95 -16.14 -28.84
CA MET A 37 0.05 -15.26 -28.24
C MET A 37 1.48 -15.53 -28.76
N LEU A 38 1.68 -16.62 -29.50
CA LEU A 38 3.00 -17.05 -29.98
C LEU A 38 3.18 -16.75 -31.47
N ASP A 39 4.39 -16.35 -31.85
CA ASP A 39 4.70 -15.82 -33.17
C ASP A 39 4.34 -16.73 -34.35
N ASP A 40 4.43 -18.05 -34.16
CA ASP A 40 4.11 -19.04 -35.21
C ASP A 40 2.61 -19.12 -35.54
N ASP A 41 1.73 -18.75 -34.60
CA ASP A 41 0.28 -18.92 -34.69
C ASP A 41 -0.51 -17.60 -34.56
N ARG A 42 0.19 -16.45 -34.56
CA ARG A 42 -0.41 -15.13 -34.33
C ARG A 42 -1.34 -14.63 -35.44
N ASP A 43 -2.21 -13.68 -35.11
CA ASP A 43 -3.10 -13.07 -36.12
C ASP A 43 -2.29 -12.24 -37.14
N PRO A 44 -2.68 -12.24 -38.43
CA PRO A 44 -2.00 -11.44 -39.44
C PRO A 44 -1.97 -9.95 -39.07
N GLY A 45 -0.76 -9.38 -39.02
CA GLY A 45 -0.56 -7.95 -38.72
C GLY A 45 -0.29 -7.63 -37.25
N THR A 46 -0.26 -8.61 -36.35
CA THR A 46 0.27 -8.42 -34.99
C THR A 46 1.81 -8.46 -35.02
N PRO A 47 2.50 -7.59 -34.26
CA PRO A 47 3.96 -7.63 -34.15
C PRO A 47 4.46 -8.92 -33.50
N ASP A 48 5.75 -9.22 -33.69
CA ASP A 48 6.46 -10.25 -32.94
C ASP A 48 6.50 -9.85 -31.46
N ILE A 49 5.85 -10.63 -30.60
CA ILE A 49 5.83 -10.39 -29.15
C ILE A 49 6.64 -11.48 -28.46
N TRP A 50 6.16 -12.72 -28.52
CA TRP A 50 6.80 -13.88 -27.91
C TRP A 50 6.83 -15.06 -28.87
N ASP A 51 7.91 -15.83 -28.80
CA ASP A 51 7.98 -17.20 -29.29
C ASP A 51 7.90 -18.21 -28.13
N GLU A 52 7.81 -19.51 -28.45
CA GLU A 52 7.79 -20.56 -27.45
C GLU A 52 9.03 -20.54 -26.52
N PRO A 53 10.27 -20.42 -27.03
CA PRO A 53 11.46 -20.30 -26.19
C PRO A 53 11.41 -19.12 -25.22
N ALA A 54 10.90 -17.96 -25.64
CA ALA A 54 10.76 -16.80 -24.78
C ALA A 54 9.77 -17.09 -23.64
N LEU A 55 8.59 -17.62 -23.95
CA LEU A 55 7.58 -17.99 -22.93
C LEU A 55 8.12 -19.02 -21.94
N GLU A 56 8.83 -20.04 -22.41
CA GLU A 56 9.46 -21.06 -21.56
C GLU A 56 10.55 -20.45 -20.65
N ALA A 57 11.39 -19.55 -21.18
CA ALA A 57 12.45 -18.91 -20.41
C ALA A 57 11.93 -17.95 -19.31
N MET A 58 10.78 -17.30 -19.56
CA MET A 58 10.15 -16.43 -18.57
C MET A 58 9.52 -17.21 -17.41
N ASP A 59 9.01 -18.42 -17.71
CA ASP A 59 8.50 -19.42 -16.76
C ASP A 59 7.45 -18.88 -15.78
N TYR A 60 6.34 -18.38 -16.32
CA TYR A 60 5.22 -17.87 -15.51
C TYR A 60 4.51 -18.94 -14.69
N ALA A 61 4.60 -20.22 -15.10
CA ALA A 61 4.13 -21.34 -14.29
C ALA A 61 4.96 -21.48 -13.01
N LEU A 62 6.29 -21.26 -13.06
CA LEU A 62 7.12 -21.23 -11.86
C LEU A 62 6.79 -20.04 -10.95
N LEU A 63 6.49 -18.86 -11.52
CA LEU A 63 5.97 -17.73 -10.75
C LEU A 63 4.72 -18.14 -9.98
N CYS A 64 3.71 -18.66 -10.68
CA CYS A 64 2.43 -19.01 -10.09
C CYS A 64 2.54 -20.15 -9.07
N ALA A 65 3.39 -21.14 -9.34
CA ALA A 65 3.63 -22.23 -8.41
C ALA A 65 4.30 -21.77 -7.12
N TYR A 66 5.15 -20.74 -7.19
CA TYR A 66 5.75 -20.13 -6.01
C TYR A 66 4.77 -19.23 -5.25
N THR A 67 3.92 -18.48 -5.96
CA THR A 67 3.00 -17.51 -5.34
C THR A 67 1.69 -18.12 -4.85
N HIS A 68 1.28 -19.27 -5.38
CA HIS A 68 0.05 -19.99 -5.02
C HIS A 68 0.36 -21.46 -4.63
N PRO A 69 1.13 -21.69 -3.55
CA PRO A 69 1.69 -23.01 -3.25
C PRO A 69 0.68 -24.06 -2.76
N ASP A 70 -0.54 -23.64 -2.42
CA ASP A 70 -1.57 -24.50 -1.81
C ASP A 70 -2.76 -24.83 -2.73
N CYS A 71 -2.89 -24.14 -3.87
CA CYS A 71 -3.99 -24.41 -4.81
C CYS A 71 -3.77 -25.76 -5.54
N ASP A 72 -4.85 -26.36 -6.02
CA ASP A 72 -4.76 -27.61 -6.78
C ASP A 72 -4.27 -27.37 -8.22
N GLY A 73 -4.10 -28.46 -8.98
CA GLY A 73 -3.61 -28.39 -10.36
C GLY A 73 -4.47 -27.50 -11.28
N PRO A 74 -5.78 -27.76 -11.41
CA PRO A 74 -6.65 -26.95 -12.25
C PRO A 74 -6.69 -25.46 -11.89
N GLU A 75 -6.68 -25.14 -10.59
CA GLU A 75 -6.60 -23.75 -10.13
C GLU A 75 -5.24 -23.12 -10.49
N LEU A 76 -4.13 -23.85 -10.30
CA LEU A 76 -2.80 -23.36 -10.69
C LEU A 76 -2.69 -23.12 -12.20
N ASP A 77 -3.29 -24.00 -13.01
CA ASP A 77 -3.35 -23.86 -14.47
C ASP A 77 -4.09 -22.56 -14.85
N LEU A 78 -5.27 -22.31 -14.26
CA LEU A 78 -6.05 -21.09 -14.48
C LEU A 78 -5.31 -19.81 -14.04
N ILE A 79 -4.71 -19.82 -12.86
CA ILE A 79 -3.94 -18.68 -12.36
C ILE A 79 -2.72 -18.43 -13.25
N THR A 80 -2.05 -19.49 -13.71
CA THR A 80 -0.92 -19.35 -14.64
C THR A 80 -1.35 -18.68 -15.94
N ASP A 81 -2.48 -19.07 -16.51
CA ASP A 81 -3.01 -18.45 -17.73
C ASP A 81 -3.33 -16.95 -17.52
N TRP A 82 -3.87 -16.56 -16.35
CA TRP A 82 -4.07 -15.15 -15.99
C TRP A 82 -2.76 -14.36 -15.95
N TYR A 83 -1.68 -14.94 -15.41
CA TYR A 83 -0.38 -14.29 -15.39
C TYR A 83 0.26 -14.25 -16.79
N VAL A 84 0.14 -15.30 -17.60
CA VAL A 84 0.57 -15.27 -19.01
C VAL A 84 -0.15 -14.14 -19.75
N TRP A 85 -1.47 -14.02 -19.57
CA TRP A 85 -2.26 -12.96 -20.19
C TRP A 85 -1.81 -11.55 -19.77
N VAL A 86 -1.60 -11.30 -18.47
CA VAL A 86 -1.26 -9.95 -18.00
C VAL A 86 0.13 -9.52 -18.47
N PHE A 87 1.11 -10.44 -18.49
CA PHE A 87 2.42 -10.15 -19.02
C PHE A 87 2.42 -10.01 -20.55
N TYR A 88 1.60 -10.80 -21.26
CA TYR A 88 1.46 -10.66 -22.71
C TYR A 88 0.84 -9.32 -23.06
N PHE A 89 -0.19 -8.89 -22.31
CA PHE A 89 -0.80 -7.57 -22.45
C PHE A 89 0.24 -6.45 -22.30
N ASP A 90 1.09 -6.51 -21.27
CA ASP A 90 2.12 -5.49 -21.01
C ASP A 90 3.15 -5.40 -22.13
N ASP A 91 3.73 -6.55 -22.53
CA ASP A 91 4.73 -6.61 -23.61
C ASP A 91 4.09 -6.22 -24.98
N HIS A 92 2.85 -6.66 -25.25
CA HIS A 92 2.11 -6.23 -26.44
C HIS A 92 1.84 -4.72 -26.44
N PHE A 93 1.44 -4.15 -25.30
CA PHE A 93 1.19 -2.72 -25.18
C PHE A 93 2.47 -1.89 -25.37
N LEU A 94 3.60 -2.40 -24.86
CA LEU A 94 4.93 -1.82 -25.08
C LEU A 94 5.27 -1.74 -26.57
N GLU A 95 5.18 -2.87 -27.28
CA GLU A 95 5.55 -2.96 -28.71
C GLU A 95 4.63 -2.13 -29.61
N VAL A 96 3.31 -2.21 -29.39
CA VAL A 96 2.32 -1.58 -30.27
C VAL A 96 2.15 -0.09 -29.98
N PHE A 97 2.15 0.31 -28.70
CA PHE A 97 1.74 1.66 -28.30
C PHE A 97 2.84 2.48 -27.62
N LYS A 98 3.63 1.92 -26.67
CA LYS A 98 4.68 2.70 -25.97
C LYS A 98 5.81 3.11 -26.91
N LYS A 99 6.33 2.18 -27.72
CA LYS A 99 7.42 2.49 -28.68
C LYS A 99 6.98 3.49 -29.76
N THR A 100 5.74 3.38 -30.24
CA THR A 100 5.17 4.26 -31.28
C THR A 100 4.63 5.58 -30.71
N LYS A 101 4.40 5.63 -29.39
CA LYS A 101 3.75 6.73 -28.66
C LYS A 101 2.31 7.01 -29.14
N ASP A 102 1.61 5.98 -29.61
CA ASP A 102 0.24 6.10 -30.14
C ASP A 102 -0.82 6.15 -29.02
N GLN A 103 -1.05 7.35 -28.50
CA GLN A 103 -2.05 7.63 -27.46
C GLN A 103 -3.49 7.33 -27.91
N ALA A 104 -3.82 7.63 -29.17
CA ALA A 104 -5.19 7.49 -29.66
C ALA A 104 -5.55 6.01 -29.91
N GLY A 105 -4.61 5.26 -30.49
CA GLY A 105 -4.73 3.81 -30.64
C GLY A 105 -4.80 3.12 -29.29
N ALA A 106 -3.92 3.47 -28.35
CA ALA A 106 -3.92 2.91 -27.00
C ALA A 106 -5.27 3.10 -26.30
N ARG A 107 -5.85 4.29 -26.36
CA ARG A 107 -7.17 4.56 -25.77
C ARG A 107 -8.28 3.71 -26.40
N THR A 108 -8.31 3.64 -27.73
CA THR A 108 -9.31 2.85 -28.46
C THR A 108 -9.21 1.36 -28.12
N TYR A 109 -7.98 0.85 -28.01
CA TYR A 109 -7.68 -0.51 -27.63
C TYR A 109 -8.14 -0.82 -26.20
N LEU A 110 -7.78 0.03 -25.23
CA LEU A 110 -8.15 -0.17 -23.82
C LEU A 110 -9.64 0.03 -23.53
N ASP A 111 -10.33 0.90 -24.26
CA ASP A 111 -11.77 1.10 -24.12
C ASP A 111 -12.59 -0.14 -24.53
N ARG A 112 -12.01 -1.04 -25.36
CA ARG A 112 -12.66 -2.31 -25.76
C ARG A 112 -12.52 -3.42 -24.72
N LEU A 113 -11.40 -3.51 -24.01
CA LEU A 113 -11.10 -4.64 -23.12
C LEU A 113 -12.16 -4.89 -22.03
N PRO A 114 -12.76 -3.87 -21.37
CA PRO A 114 -13.83 -4.08 -20.41
C PRO A 114 -15.07 -4.79 -20.96
N LEU A 115 -15.31 -4.76 -22.28
CA LEU A 115 -16.43 -5.46 -22.91
C LEU A 115 -16.30 -7.00 -22.82
N PHE A 116 -15.08 -7.50 -22.61
CA PHE A 116 -14.79 -8.93 -22.48
C PHE A 116 -14.95 -9.45 -21.04
N MET A 117 -15.16 -8.56 -20.08
CA MET A 117 -15.56 -8.92 -18.72
C MET A 117 -17.09 -9.06 -18.60
N SER A 118 -17.69 -9.78 -19.54
CA SER A 118 -19.14 -10.00 -19.70
C SER A 118 -19.44 -11.48 -19.95
N LEU A 119 -20.68 -11.90 -19.72
CA LEU A 119 -21.16 -13.24 -20.10
C LEU A 119 -21.49 -13.36 -21.60
N ASP A 120 -21.65 -12.22 -22.27
CA ASP A 120 -21.89 -12.14 -23.72
C ASP A 120 -20.92 -11.11 -24.31
N PRO A 121 -19.62 -11.44 -24.39
CA PRO A 121 -18.62 -10.54 -24.94
C PRO A 121 -18.77 -10.43 -26.47
N PRO A 122 -18.35 -9.33 -27.09
CA PRO A 122 -18.27 -9.24 -28.54
C PRO A 122 -17.23 -10.23 -29.11
N GLU A 123 -17.24 -10.44 -30.43
CA GLU A 123 -16.22 -11.28 -31.08
C GLU A 123 -14.81 -10.69 -30.85
N PRO A 124 -13.87 -11.46 -30.28
CA PRO A 124 -12.52 -10.99 -30.01
C PRO A 124 -11.70 -10.90 -31.29
N VAL A 125 -10.96 -9.80 -31.46
CA VAL A 125 -10.19 -9.52 -32.70
C VAL A 125 -8.67 -9.60 -32.51
N ASN A 126 -8.19 -9.86 -31.30
CA ASN A 126 -6.76 -10.03 -30.98
C ASN A 126 -6.57 -11.01 -29.80
N ALA A 127 -5.31 -11.36 -29.53
CA ALA A 127 -4.95 -12.37 -28.51
C ALA A 127 -5.29 -11.94 -27.08
N VAL A 128 -5.16 -10.64 -26.77
CA VAL A 128 -5.51 -10.11 -25.44
C VAL A 128 -7.00 -10.20 -25.19
N GLU A 129 -7.82 -9.84 -26.18
CA GLU A 129 -9.29 -9.96 -26.09
C GLU A 129 -9.74 -11.42 -25.96
N ARG A 130 -9.17 -12.34 -26.76
CA ARG A 130 -9.46 -13.78 -26.66
C ARG A 130 -9.11 -14.33 -25.29
N GLY A 131 -7.91 -14.04 -24.80
CA GLY A 131 -7.47 -14.49 -23.49
C GLY A 131 -8.35 -13.95 -22.37
N LEU A 132 -8.70 -12.67 -22.40
CA LEU A 132 -9.57 -12.07 -21.38
C LEU A 132 -10.98 -12.70 -21.38
N ALA A 133 -11.55 -12.96 -22.55
CA ALA A 133 -12.86 -13.61 -22.66
C ALA A 133 -12.87 -15.02 -22.06
N ASP A 134 -11.85 -15.84 -22.40
CA ASP A 134 -11.71 -17.20 -21.87
C ASP A 134 -11.51 -17.20 -20.35
N LEU A 135 -10.56 -16.40 -19.87
CA LEU A 135 -10.20 -16.31 -18.46
C LEU A 135 -11.38 -15.82 -17.61
N TRP A 136 -12.10 -14.79 -18.08
CA TRP A 136 -13.29 -14.29 -17.39
C TRP A 136 -14.36 -15.37 -17.27
N ALA A 137 -14.64 -16.10 -18.36
CA ALA A 137 -15.63 -17.17 -18.38
C ALA A 137 -15.28 -18.34 -17.43
N ARG A 138 -13.98 -18.66 -17.28
CA ARG A 138 -13.49 -19.73 -16.39
C ARG A 138 -13.47 -19.35 -14.91
N THR A 139 -13.24 -18.08 -14.58
CA THR A 139 -13.06 -17.61 -13.19
C THR A 139 -14.37 -17.22 -12.49
N VAL A 140 -15.18 -16.42 -13.17
CA VAL A 140 -16.30 -15.64 -12.61
C VAL A 140 -17.47 -16.48 -12.08
N PRO A 141 -17.87 -17.60 -12.71
CA PRO A 141 -19.02 -18.39 -12.24
C PRO A 141 -18.88 -18.94 -10.82
N SER A 142 -17.66 -19.05 -10.30
CA SER A 142 -17.38 -19.59 -8.96
C SER A 142 -17.43 -18.55 -7.84
N ARG A 143 -17.69 -17.26 -8.14
CA ARG A 143 -17.49 -16.14 -7.20
C ARG A 143 -18.70 -15.25 -6.99
N SER A 144 -18.76 -14.62 -5.82
CA SER A 144 -19.85 -13.68 -5.48
C SER A 144 -19.86 -12.45 -6.40
N ASP A 145 -21.01 -11.79 -6.50
CA ASP A 145 -21.11 -10.51 -7.22
C ASP A 145 -20.13 -9.46 -6.64
N ALA A 146 -19.93 -9.47 -5.32
CA ALA A 146 -19.05 -8.54 -4.64
C ALA A 146 -17.57 -8.77 -4.98
N TRP A 147 -17.11 -10.03 -5.03
CA TRP A 147 -15.75 -10.34 -5.48
C TRP A 147 -15.57 -9.97 -6.95
N ARG A 148 -16.55 -10.30 -7.81
CA ARG A 148 -16.53 -9.97 -9.24
C ARG A 148 -16.43 -8.48 -9.50
N ALA A 149 -17.16 -7.66 -8.74
CA ALA A 149 -17.07 -6.20 -8.83
C ALA A 149 -15.66 -5.68 -8.51
N ARG A 150 -15.04 -6.17 -7.41
CA ARG A 150 -13.68 -5.78 -7.03
C ARG A 150 -12.64 -6.22 -8.06
N PHE A 151 -12.73 -7.46 -8.53
CA PHE A 151 -11.78 -8.00 -9.51
C PHE A 151 -11.92 -7.30 -10.88
N SER A 152 -13.14 -6.96 -11.28
CA SER A 152 -13.37 -6.15 -12.49
C SER A 152 -12.76 -4.76 -12.34
N GLU A 153 -12.97 -4.09 -11.20
CA GLU A 153 -12.37 -2.78 -10.92
C GLU A 153 -10.83 -2.84 -10.95
N SER A 154 -10.23 -3.82 -10.26
CA SER A 154 -8.77 -4.04 -10.28
C SER A 154 -8.25 -4.30 -11.70
N THR A 155 -8.96 -5.09 -12.52
CA THR A 155 -8.60 -5.32 -13.92
C THR A 155 -8.70 -4.04 -14.76
N VAL A 156 -9.78 -3.26 -14.64
CA VAL A 156 -9.90 -1.96 -15.33
C VAL A 156 -8.77 -1.01 -14.94
N ASN A 157 -8.41 -0.99 -13.66
CA ASN A 157 -7.35 -0.13 -13.14
C ASN A 157 -5.98 -0.55 -13.70
N LEU A 158 -5.67 -1.86 -13.72
CA LEU A 158 -4.49 -2.43 -14.36
C LEU A 158 -4.36 -1.99 -15.82
N LEU A 159 -5.43 -2.14 -16.59
CA LEU A 159 -5.44 -1.76 -18.00
C LEU A 159 -5.23 -0.26 -18.22
N ARG A 160 -5.73 0.57 -17.30
CA ARG A 160 -5.59 2.04 -17.37
C ARG A 160 -4.21 2.54 -16.94
N GLU A 161 -3.44 1.75 -16.20
CA GLU A 161 -2.04 2.07 -15.85
C GLU A 161 -1.23 2.41 -17.10
N SER A 162 -1.40 1.61 -18.15
CA SER A 162 -0.64 1.74 -19.38
C SER A 162 -0.83 3.09 -20.08
N LEU A 163 -1.98 3.77 -19.91
CA LEU A 163 -2.19 5.14 -20.42
C LEU A 163 -1.38 6.19 -19.65
N TRP A 164 -1.33 6.05 -18.32
CA TRP A 164 -0.56 6.95 -17.49
C TRP A 164 0.94 6.80 -17.77
N GLU A 165 1.42 5.55 -17.87
CA GLU A 165 2.80 5.26 -18.23
C GLU A 165 3.15 5.80 -19.62
N LEU A 166 2.29 5.56 -20.61
CA LEU A 166 2.45 6.07 -21.96
C LEU A 166 2.53 7.60 -22.00
N SER A 167 1.71 8.30 -21.19
CA SER A 167 1.77 9.76 -21.06
C SER A 167 3.11 10.24 -20.49
N ASN A 168 3.64 9.57 -19.48
CA ASN A 168 4.94 9.90 -18.89
C ASN A 168 6.08 9.67 -19.90
N ILE A 169 6.08 8.54 -20.60
CA ILE A 169 7.05 8.22 -21.67
C ILE A 169 6.96 9.23 -22.82
N SER A 170 5.74 9.62 -23.19
CA SER A 170 5.51 10.58 -24.28
C SER A 170 6.02 11.98 -23.96
N THR A 171 5.96 12.37 -22.68
CA THR A 171 6.37 13.71 -22.21
C THR A 171 7.78 13.74 -21.61
N GLY A 172 8.44 12.58 -21.46
CA GLY A 172 9.74 12.46 -20.80
C GLY A 172 9.68 12.82 -19.31
N ARG A 173 8.50 12.68 -18.69
CA ARG A 173 8.26 13.09 -17.30
C ARG A 173 8.48 11.91 -16.36
N ILE A 174 9.49 12.03 -15.50
CA ILE A 174 9.69 11.13 -14.37
C ILE A 174 8.79 11.61 -13.22
N PRO A 175 7.89 10.76 -12.67
CA PRO A 175 7.05 11.14 -11.54
C PRO A 175 7.90 11.35 -10.26
N ASN A 176 7.39 12.13 -9.30
CA ASN A 176 8.02 12.21 -7.98
C ASN A 176 7.68 10.97 -7.12
N PRO A 177 8.41 10.69 -6.03
CA PRO A 177 8.21 9.47 -5.23
C PRO A 177 6.79 9.27 -4.68
N VAL A 178 6.10 10.35 -4.27
CA VAL A 178 4.74 10.25 -3.71
C VAL A 178 3.74 9.91 -4.82
N GLU A 179 3.81 10.62 -5.93
CA GLU A 179 2.97 10.36 -7.09
C GLU A 179 3.17 8.93 -7.62
N TYR A 180 4.43 8.48 -7.70
CA TYR A 180 4.78 7.14 -8.17
C TYR A 180 4.10 6.04 -7.34
N ILE A 181 4.27 6.08 -6.01
CA ILE A 181 3.68 5.09 -5.11
C ILE A 181 2.14 5.12 -5.16
N GLU A 182 1.54 6.32 -5.16
CA GLU A 182 0.10 6.44 -5.24
C GLU A 182 -0.47 5.86 -6.54
N MET A 183 0.21 6.10 -7.66
CA MET A 183 -0.23 5.57 -8.95
C MET A 183 -0.07 4.05 -9.00
N ARG A 184 1.08 3.49 -8.61
CA ARG A 184 1.28 2.03 -8.53
C ARG A 184 0.25 1.34 -7.63
N ARG A 185 -0.19 1.95 -6.52
CA ARG A 185 -1.28 1.40 -5.68
C ARG A 185 -2.65 1.44 -6.35
N LYS A 186 -2.95 2.50 -7.10
CA LYS A 186 -4.27 2.73 -7.71
C LYS A 186 -4.46 1.93 -8.99
N VAL A 187 -3.44 1.91 -9.85
CA VAL A 187 -3.52 1.35 -11.20
C VAL A 187 -2.59 0.16 -11.43
N GLY A 188 -1.64 -0.11 -10.53
CA GLY A 188 -0.73 -1.24 -10.67
C GLY A 188 -1.38 -2.62 -10.68
N GLY A 189 -0.66 -3.61 -11.21
CA GLY A 189 -1.11 -5.01 -11.23
C GLY A 189 -1.13 -5.76 -9.90
N ALA A 190 -0.65 -5.17 -8.80
CA ALA A 190 -0.60 -5.85 -7.51
C ALA A 190 -1.97 -5.95 -6.80
N PRO A 191 -2.84 -4.92 -6.79
CA PRO A 191 -4.24 -5.06 -6.39
C PRO A 191 -4.98 -6.20 -7.10
N TRP A 192 -4.75 -6.36 -8.41
CA TRP A 192 -5.27 -7.46 -9.23
C TRP A 192 -4.71 -8.82 -8.80
N SER A 193 -3.40 -8.90 -8.55
CA SER A 193 -2.75 -10.11 -8.02
C SER A 193 -3.29 -10.51 -6.64
N ALA A 194 -3.61 -9.54 -5.77
CA ALA A 194 -4.20 -9.81 -4.47
C ALA A 194 -5.60 -10.44 -4.59
N ASP A 195 -6.41 -9.96 -5.53
CA ASP A 195 -7.75 -10.52 -5.78
C ASP A 195 -7.67 -11.94 -6.36
N LEU A 196 -6.66 -12.23 -7.20
CA LEU A 196 -6.37 -13.61 -7.64
C LEU A 196 -5.84 -14.51 -6.52
N ALA A 197 -5.04 -13.97 -5.59
CA ALA A 197 -4.62 -14.73 -4.41
C ALA A 197 -5.82 -15.11 -3.51
N GLU A 198 -6.82 -14.22 -3.38
CA GLU A 198 -8.11 -14.52 -2.73
C GLU A 198 -8.84 -15.66 -3.48
N HIS A 199 -8.88 -15.60 -4.82
CA HIS A 199 -9.49 -16.63 -5.66
C HIS A 199 -8.83 -18.00 -5.49
N ALA A 200 -7.51 -18.07 -5.69
CA ALA A 200 -6.71 -19.29 -5.63
C ALA A 200 -6.69 -19.93 -4.24
N ALA A 201 -6.84 -19.13 -3.19
CA ALA A 201 -6.97 -19.61 -1.82
C ALA A 201 -8.37 -20.21 -1.52
N GLY A 202 -9.34 -20.08 -2.44
CA GLY A 202 -10.69 -20.61 -2.26
C GLY A 202 -11.50 -19.91 -1.17
N VAL A 203 -11.17 -18.65 -0.85
CA VAL A 203 -11.83 -17.86 0.19
C VAL A 203 -12.39 -16.57 -0.38
N GLU A 204 -13.32 -15.94 0.35
CA GLU A 204 -13.73 -14.56 0.09
C GLU A 204 -13.72 -13.77 1.40
N ILE A 205 -13.18 -12.56 1.37
CA ILE A 205 -13.17 -11.66 2.52
C ILE A 205 -14.59 -11.08 2.70
N PRO A 206 -15.16 -11.09 3.92
CA PRO A 206 -16.49 -10.55 4.13
C PRO A 206 -16.56 -9.05 3.77
N GLU A 207 -17.60 -8.67 3.02
CA GLU A 207 -17.79 -7.28 2.53
C GLU A 207 -17.75 -6.24 3.65
N ARG A 208 -18.26 -6.57 4.83
CA ARG A 208 -18.28 -5.65 5.97
C ARG A 208 -16.90 -5.31 6.53
N VAL A 209 -15.86 -6.09 6.21
CA VAL A 209 -14.48 -5.83 6.64
C VAL A 209 -13.52 -5.52 5.51
N VAL A 210 -13.78 -5.91 4.26
CA VAL A 210 -12.84 -5.71 3.14
C VAL A 210 -12.39 -4.25 2.96
N GLY A 211 -13.28 -3.29 3.24
CA GLY A 211 -13.00 -1.85 3.18
C GLY A 211 -12.38 -1.23 4.44
N THR A 212 -12.21 -2.01 5.51
CA THR A 212 -11.63 -1.50 6.77
C THR A 212 -10.18 -1.08 6.57
N ARG A 213 -9.72 -0.10 7.37
CA ARG A 213 -8.36 0.44 7.25
C ARG A 213 -7.29 -0.66 7.33
N PRO A 214 -7.31 -1.63 8.27
CA PRO A 214 -6.24 -2.63 8.34
C PRO A 214 -6.16 -3.53 7.09
N LEU A 215 -7.29 -3.93 6.52
CA LEU A 215 -7.30 -4.73 5.29
C LEU A 215 -6.83 -3.93 4.06
N ARG A 216 -7.17 -2.64 3.99
CA ARG A 216 -6.59 -1.74 2.98
C ARG A 216 -5.10 -1.56 3.16
N VAL A 217 -4.61 -1.38 4.40
CA VAL A 217 -3.16 -1.27 4.69
C VAL A 217 -2.42 -2.55 4.29
N LEU A 218 -3.01 -3.73 4.51
CA LEU A 218 -2.42 -4.99 4.05
C LEU A 218 -2.32 -5.05 2.53
N LYS A 219 -3.39 -4.69 1.81
CA LYS A 219 -3.38 -4.66 0.34
C LYS A 219 -2.39 -3.61 -0.21
N ASP A 220 -2.32 -2.42 0.40
CA ASP A 220 -1.39 -1.36 0.01
C ASP A 220 0.08 -1.75 0.28
N THR A 221 0.38 -2.29 1.45
CA THR A 221 1.76 -2.71 1.80
C THR A 221 2.20 -3.93 0.99
N PHE A 222 1.28 -4.85 0.69
CA PHE A 222 1.50 -5.92 -0.28
C PHE A 222 1.85 -5.32 -1.64
N SER A 223 1.01 -4.42 -2.17
CA SER A 223 1.20 -3.76 -3.47
C SER A 223 2.56 -3.09 -3.56
N ASP A 224 2.89 -2.22 -2.60
CA ASP A 224 4.17 -1.54 -2.57
C ASP A 224 5.34 -2.55 -2.58
N GLY A 225 5.22 -3.62 -1.80
CA GLY A 225 6.26 -4.63 -1.75
C GLY A 225 6.45 -5.37 -3.07
N VAL A 226 5.37 -5.59 -3.84
CA VAL A 226 5.41 -6.22 -5.15
C VAL A 226 6.12 -5.31 -6.15
N HIS A 227 5.63 -4.07 -6.27
CA HIS A 227 6.14 -3.11 -7.25
C HIS A 227 7.58 -2.71 -6.96
N LEU A 228 7.92 -2.33 -5.72
CA LEU A 228 9.28 -1.90 -5.38
C LEU A 228 10.31 -3.02 -5.60
N ARG A 229 9.92 -4.27 -5.36
CA ARG A 229 10.79 -5.42 -5.66
C ARG A 229 10.98 -5.57 -7.16
N ASN A 230 9.89 -5.55 -7.92
CA ASN A 230 9.94 -5.65 -9.38
C ASN A 230 10.85 -4.56 -9.95
N ASP A 231 10.66 -3.29 -9.55
CA ASP A 231 11.45 -2.15 -9.99
C ASP A 231 12.97 -2.35 -9.80
N ILE A 232 13.40 -2.93 -8.67
CA ILE A 232 14.82 -3.22 -8.44
C ILE A 232 15.33 -4.28 -9.44
N PHE A 233 14.54 -5.30 -9.74
CA PHE A 233 14.94 -6.40 -10.65
C PHE A 233 14.80 -6.05 -12.13
N SER A 234 13.87 -5.18 -12.50
CA SER A 234 13.56 -4.81 -13.88
C SER A 234 14.30 -3.55 -14.33
N TYR A 235 14.87 -2.76 -13.41
CA TYR A 235 15.50 -1.46 -13.68
C TYR A 235 16.39 -1.45 -14.92
N GLN A 236 17.32 -2.41 -15.05
CA GLN A 236 18.24 -2.44 -16.18
C GLN A 236 17.50 -2.58 -17.52
N ARG A 237 16.55 -3.53 -17.60
CA ARG A 237 15.77 -3.78 -18.81
C ARG A 237 14.92 -2.57 -19.17
N GLU A 238 14.20 -2.04 -18.18
CA GLU A 238 13.30 -0.91 -18.32
C GLU A 238 14.00 0.36 -18.79
N THR A 239 15.15 0.69 -18.19
CA THR A 239 15.89 1.92 -18.51
C THR A 239 16.79 1.80 -19.75
N GLU A 240 17.43 0.65 -19.98
CA GLU A 240 18.38 0.48 -21.10
C GLU A 240 17.70 0.05 -22.41
N SER A 241 16.55 -0.64 -22.33
CA SER A 241 15.91 -1.24 -23.52
C SER A 241 14.51 -0.71 -23.83
N GLU A 242 13.69 -0.44 -22.80
CA GLU A 242 12.27 -0.09 -22.99
C GLU A 242 12.02 1.43 -23.02
N GLY A 243 12.92 2.21 -22.41
CA GLY A 243 12.71 3.64 -22.22
C GLY A 243 11.59 3.94 -21.21
N GLU A 244 11.33 3.00 -20.31
CA GLU A 244 10.35 3.12 -19.24
C GLU A 244 10.85 4.12 -18.19
N VAL A 245 9.96 5.04 -17.78
CA VAL A 245 10.25 6.09 -16.80
C VAL A 245 9.56 5.85 -15.46
N ASN A 246 8.69 4.84 -15.39
CA ASN A 246 7.88 4.50 -14.23
C ASN A 246 8.52 3.39 -13.38
N ASN A 247 9.74 3.62 -12.91
CA ASN A 247 10.48 2.71 -12.03
C ASN A 247 10.93 3.43 -10.74
N ALA A 248 10.67 2.87 -9.55
CA ALA A 248 11.03 3.53 -8.28
C ALA A 248 12.52 3.86 -8.15
N VAL A 249 13.42 3.03 -8.67
CA VAL A 249 14.86 3.28 -8.61
C VAL A 249 15.20 4.51 -9.45
N LEU A 250 14.66 4.61 -10.66
CA LEU A 250 14.84 5.79 -11.53
C LEU A 250 14.23 7.06 -10.89
N VAL A 251 13.03 6.94 -10.30
CA VAL A 251 12.35 8.03 -9.61
C VAL A 251 13.20 8.56 -8.45
N MET A 252 13.78 7.67 -7.64
CA MET A 252 14.62 8.04 -6.49
C MET A 252 15.98 8.59 -6.94
N GLU A 253 16.57 8.02 -8.01
CA GLU A 253 17.79 8.55 -8.63
C GLU A 253 17.60 10.02 -9.03
N HIS A 254 16.52 10.31 -9.75
CA HIS A 254 16.21 11.64 -10.25
C HIS A 254 15.84 12.62 -9.12
N PHE A 255 14.99 12.20 -8.19
CA PHE A 255 14.47 13.08 -7.14
C PHE A 255 15.51 13.45 -6.07
N LEU A 256 16.40 12.51 -5.73
CA LEU A 256 17.45 12.73 -4.73
C LEU A 256 18.79 13.16 -5.33
N GLU A 257 18.92 13.15 -6.66
CA GLU A 257 20.18 13.41 -7.40
C GLU A 257 21.33 12.50 -6.94
N VAL A 258 21.05 11.20 -6.80
CA VAL A 258 22.02 10.19 -6.33
C VAL A 258 22.36 9.19 -7.44
N ALA A 259 23.40 8.38 -7.25
CA ALA A 259 23.75 7.32 -8.19
C ALA A 259 22.76 6.13 -8.10
N PRO A 260 22.63 5.30 -9.17
CA PRO A 260 21.70 4.16 -9.20
C PRO A 260 21.81 3.20 -8.01
N GLN A 261 23.02 2.91 -7.52
CA GLN A 261 23.21 2.04 -6.34
C GLN A 261 22.53 2.62 -5.09
N ALA A 262 22.72 3.92 -4.80
CA ALA A 262 22.13 4.56 -3.64
C ALA A 262 20.59 4.67 -3.75
N ALA A 263 20.09 4.87 -4.97
CA ALA A 263 18.66 4.83 -5.25
C ALA A 263 18.09 3.42 -5.00
N ALA A 264 18.74 2.37 -5.52
CA ALA A 264 18.32 0.98 -5.32
C ALA A 264 18.33 0.56 -3.84
N ASP A 265 19.36 0.95 -3.09
CA ASP A 265 19.43 0.72 -1.64
C ASP A 265 18.29 1.43 -0.90
N THR A 266 17.97 2.67 -1.28
CA THR A 266 16.85 3.43 -0.70
C THR A 266 15.50 2.79 -1.00
N VAL A 267 15.30 2.30 -2.23
CA VAL A 267 14.09 1.56 -2.63
C VAL A 267 13.98 0.25 -1.85
N ASN A 268 15.10 -0.45 -1.59
CA ASN A 268 15.11 -1.66 -0.78
C ASN A 268 14.81 -1.40 0.71
N ASP A 269 15.27 -0.28 1.27
CA ASP A 269 14.91 0.15 2.62
C ASP A 269 13.41 0.47 2.72
N LEU A 270 12.85 1.14 1.70
CA LEU A 270 11.42 1.38 1.61
C LEU A 270 10.65 0.06 1.52
N LEU A 271 11.02 -0.84 0.61
CA LEU A 271 10.46 -2.20 0.47
C LEU A 271 10.47 -2.94 1.83
N THR A 272 11.60 -2.94 2.53
CA THR A 272 11.73 -3.56 3.85
C THR A 272 10.78 -2.95 4.87
N SER A 273 10.63 -1.62 4.87
CA SER A 273 9.68 -0.90 5.72
C SER A 273 8.23 -1.31 5.43
N ARG A 274 7.85 -1.44 4.15
CA ARG A 274 6.49 -1.87 3.74
C ARG A 274 6.18 -3.28 4.22
N LEU A 275 7.12 -4.23 4.03
CA LEU A 275 6.95 -5.61 4.49
C LEU A 275 6.84 -5.70 6.01
N ARG A 276 7.59 -4.90 6.77
CA ARG A 276 7.45 -4.82 8.23
C ARG A 276 6.08 -4.27 8.64
N GLN A 277 5.56 -3.25 7.95
CA GLN A 277 4.21 -2.75 8.22
C GLN A 277 3.15 -3.81 7.91
N TYR A 278 3.30 -4.57 6.82
CA TYR A 278 2.42 -5.69 6.50
C TYR A 278 2.33 -6.67 7.67
N GLU A 279 3.48 -7.17 8.15
CA GLU A 279 3.54 -8.12 9.27
C GLU A 279 2.96 -7.53 10.56
N ASN A 280 3.28 -6.26 10.87
CA ASN A 280 2.72 -5.60 12.04
C ASN A 280 1.19 -5.47 11.95
N THR A 281 0.66 -5.10 10.79
CA THR A 281 -0.78 -4.92 10.56
C THR A 281 -1.50 -6.27 10.73
N ALA A 282 -0.95 -7.33 10.14
CA ALA A 282 -1.49 -8.67 10.25
C ALA A 282 -1.54 -9.15 11.71
N LEU A 283 -0.47 -8.90 12.49
CA LEU A 283 -0.35 -9.38 13.86
C LEU A 283 -1.09 -8.53 14.90
N THR A 284 -1.19 -7.22 14.68
CA THR A 284 -1.64 -6.27 15.72
C THR A 284 -2.97 -5.60 15.41
N GLU A 285 -3.34 -5.44 14.15
CA GLU A 285 -4.56 -4.70 13.77
C GLU A 285 -5.73 -5.63 13.40
N LEU A 286 -5.48 -6.76 12.72
CA LEU A 286 -6.53 -7.71 12.33
C LEU A 286 -7.34 -8.28 13.51
N PRO A 287 -6.75 -8.63 14.68
CA PRO A 287 -7.53 -9.10 15.81
C PRO A 287 -8.61 -8.09 16.25
N HIS A 288 -8.32 -6.79 16.16
CA HIS A 288 -9.29 -5.75 16.48
C HIS A 288 -10.43 -5.70 15.45
N VAL A 289 -10.14 -5.86 14.16
CA VAL A 289 -11.17 -5.95 13.12
C VAL A 289 -12.11 -7.12 13.38
N PHE A 290 -11.56 -8.28 13.80
CA PHE A 290 -12.36 -9.47 14.08
C PHE A 290 -13.36 -9.25 15.21
N GLU A 291 -12.94 -8.59 16.29
CA GLU A 291 -13.81 -8.28 17.42
C GLU A 291 -14.79 -7.15 17.11
N ASP A 292 -14.33 -6.05 16.48
CA ASP A 292 -15.16 -4.88 16.17
C ASP A 292 -16.32 -5.20 15.21
N HIS A 293 -16.10 -6.15 14.30
CA HIS A 293 -17.09 -6.56 13.30
C HIS A 293 -17.72 -7.93 13.58
N ALA A 294 -17.47 -8.48 14.78
CA ALA A 294 -18.00 -9.76 15.25
C ALA A 294 -17.87 -10.89 14.23
N LEU A 295 -16.67 -11.09 13.68
CA LEU A 295 -16.42 -12.18 12.73
C LEU A 295 -16.53 -13.52 13.42
N ASP A 296 -17.21 -14.45 12.78
CA ASP A 296 -17.29 -15.84 13.23
C ASP A 296 -15.97 -16.59 12.95
N PRO A 297 -15.78 -17.82 13.48
CA PRO A 297 -14.55 -18.57 13.26
C PRO A 297 -14.21 -18.86 11.79
N ALA A 298 -15.21 -19.06 10.92
CA ALA A 298 -14.99 -19.34 9.51
C ALA A 298 -14.55 -18.08 8.76
N GLU A 299 -15.15 -16.94 9.07
CA GLU A 299 -14.76 -15.65 8.50
C GLU A 299 -13.37 -15.21 8.96
N ARG A 300 -13.03 -15.42 10.24
CA ARG A 300 -11.67 -15.20 10.75
C ARG A 300 -10.65 -16.07 10.00
N ALA A 301 -10.99 -17.34 9.76
CA ALA A 301 -10.14 -18.24 8.99
C ALA A 301 -9.99 -17.79 7.52
N ALA A 302 -11.05 -17.33 6.87
CA ALA A 302 -11.00 -16.81 5.50
C ALA A 302 -10.04 -15.61 5.39
N VAL A 303 -10.13 -14.64 6.31
CA VAL A 303 -9.21 -13.50 6.34
C VAL A 303 -7.77 -13.94 6.60
N ALA A 304 -7.55 -14.86 7.54
CA ALA A 304 -6.21 -15.38 7.83
C ALA A 304 -5.60 -16.12 6.63
N THR A 305 -6.39 -16.91 5.91
CA THR A 305 -5.94 -17.60 4.68
C THR A 305 -5.56 -16.61 3.59
N TYR A 306 -6.37 -15.56 3.38
CA TYR A 306 -6.04 -14.49 2.42
C TYR A 306 -4.71 -13.80 2.79
N VAL A 307 -4.52 -13.41 4.05
CA VAL A 307 -3.29 -12.77 4.54
C VAL A 307 -2.08 -13.68 4.34
N LYS A 308 -2.24 -14.98 4.58
CA LYS A 308 -1.20 -15.98 4.35
C LYS A 308 -0.89 -16.13 2.85
N ALA A 309 -1.91 -16.13 1.98
CA ALA A 309 -1.72 -16.20 0.53
C ALA A 309 -0.91 -15.01 0.00
N LEU A 310 -1.15 -13.79 0.48
CA LEU A 310 -0.33 -12.62 0.14
C LEU A 310 1.12 -12.73 0.66
N GLN A 311 1.34 -13.39 1.80
CA GLN A 311 2.70 -13.68 2.30
C GLN A 311 3.44 -14.66 1.39
N ASP A 312 2.80 -15.76 0.97
CA ASP A 312 3.41 -16.68 0.00
C ASP A 312 3.68 -15.99 -1.32
N TRP A 313 2.76 -15.14 -1.78
CA TRP A 313 2.94 -14.37 -3.00
C TRP A 313 4.20 -13.52 -2.93
N GLN A 314 4.43 -12.80 -1.82
CA GLN A 314 5.64 -11.99 -1.65
C GLN A 314 6.93 -12.81 -1.69
N SER A 315 6.98 -13.91 -0.95
CA SER A 315 8.17 -14.77 -0.91
C SER A 315 8.38 -15.51 -2.23
N GLY A 316 7.30 -15.97 -2.85
CA GLY A 316 7.32 -16.69 -4.11
C GLY A 316 7.71 -15.80 -5.29
N GLY A 317 7.14 -14.60 -5.35
CA GLY A 317 7.49 -13.58 -6.33
C GLY A 317 8.99 -13.25 -6.26
N HIS A 318 9.56 -13.13 -5.06
CA HIS A 318 11.00 -12.95 -4.91
C HIS A 318 11.80 -14.11 -5.52
N GLU A 319 11.48 -15.37 -5.21
CA GLU A 319 12.20 -16.52 -5.79
C GLU A 319 12.13 -16.57 -7.32
N TRP A 320 11.00 -16.19 -7.92
CA TRP A 320 10.89 -16.13 -9.38
C TRP A 320 11.75 -15.01 -9.99
N HIS A 321 11.78 -13.81 -9.39
CA HIS A 321 12.68 -12.73 -9.85
C HIS A 321 14.16 -13.13 -9.85
N MET A 322 14.57 -14.00 -8.91
CA MET A 322 15.94 -14.54 -8.86
C MET A 322 16.28 -15.56 -9.96
N ARG A 323 15.28 -16.05 -10.72
CA ARG A 323 15.44 -17.15 -11.68
C ARG A 323 15.01 -16.81 -13.10
N SER A 324 13.97 -16.00 -13.26
CA SER A 324 13.42 -15.68 -14.58
C SER A 324 14.44 -14.93 -15.44
N SER A 325 14.41 -15.19 -16.74
CA SER A 325 15.25 -14.50 -17.73
C SER A 325 14.91 -13.01 -17.90
N ARG A 326 13.77 -12.56 -17.37
CA ARG A 326 13.30 -11.17 -17.47
C ARG A 326 14.15 -10.14 -16.70
N TYR A 327 15.03 -10.58 -15.79
CA TYR A 327 15.61 -9.70 -14.76
C TYR A 327 17.12 -9.78 -14.62
N MET A 328 17.73 -8.74 -14.03
CA MET A 328 19.18 -8.65 -13.80
C MET A 328 19.68 -9.53 -12.64
N ASN A 329 19.63 -10.86 -12.78
CA ASN A 329 19.93 -11.83 -11.71
C ASN A 329 21.18 -12.72 -11.93
N GLU A 330 22.02 -12.43 -12.94
CA GLU A 330 23.16 -13.26 -13.38
C GLU A 330 24.17 -13.68 -12.29
N LYS A 331 24.23 -12.98 -11.15
CA LYS A 331 25.18 -13.27 -10.05
C LYS A 331 24.59 -14.06 -8.87
N SER A 332 23.30 -14.42 -8.87
CA SER A 332 22.64 -14.94 -7.66
C SER A 332 22.36 -16.45 -7.64
N ILE A 333 23.03 -17.24 -8.48
CA ILE A 333 22.82 -18.69 -8.51
C ILE A 333 23.34 -19.32 -7.19
N GLY A 334 22.41 -19.63 -6.28
CA GLY A 334 22.57 -20.64 -5.23
C GLY A 334 23.11 -20.17 -3.89
N MET A 335 22.25 -19.61 -3.02
CA MET A 335 22.55 -19.38 -1.60
C MET A 335 21.39 -19.82 -0.68
N SER A 336 20.75 -20.96 -0.96
CA SER A 336 19.72 -21.52 -0.06
C SER A 336 20.28 -21.90 1.33
N ALA A 337 21.59 -22.13 1.45
CA ALA A 337 22.26 -22.51 2.69
C ALA A 337 22.75 -21.32 3.54
N ALA A 338 22.76 -20.09 3.02
CA ALA A 338 23.24 -18.90 3.74
C ALA A 338 22.13 -18.13 4.48
N ARG A 339 20.93 -18.71 4.62
CA ARG A 339 19.74 -18.03 5.17
C ARG A 339 19.73 -17.89 6.69
N ILE A 340 20.50 -18.70 7.44
CA ILE A 340 20.53 -18.67 8.91
C ILE A 340 21.21 -17.39 9.45
N PRO A 341 22.37 -16.94 8.92
CA PRO A 341 22.94 -15.66 9.32
C PRO A 341 22.10 -14.43 8.90
N ALA A 342 21.37 -14.53 7.78
CA ALA A 342 20.51 -13.44 7.27
C ALA A 342 19.27 -13.23 8.15
N LEU A 343 18.64 -14.30 8.65
CA LEU A 343 17.56 -14.23 9.65
C LEU A 343 18.02 -13.59 10.96
N LEU A 344 19.25 -13.86 11.40
CA LEU A 344 19.83 -13.26 12.59
C LEU A 344 20.29 -11.81 12.37
N LYS A 345 20.68 -11.41 11.15
CA LYS A 345 20.96 -10.02 10.79
C LYS A 345 19.68 -9.21 10.61
N SER A 346 18.64 -9.75 9.98
CA SER A 346 17.34 -9.08 9.80
C SER A 346 16.54 -8.99 11.10
N ALA A 347 16.68 -9.96 12.01
CA ALA A 347 16.24 -9.86 13.41
C ALA A 347 17.08 -8.87 14.24
N ARG A 348 18.26 -8.44 13.74
CA ARG A 348 19.18 -7.49 14.39
C ARG A 348 19.27 -6.12 13.71
N ILE A 349 18.41 -5.81 12.73
CA ILE A 349 18.23 -4.41 12.32
C ILE A 349 17.36 -3.77 13.40
N SER A 350 18.06 -3.14 14.35
CA SER A 350 17.60 -2.07 15.24
C SER A 350 16.35 -1.41 14.66
N LEU A 351 15.31 -1.19 15.47
CA LEU A 351 14.41 -0.06 15.21
C LEU A 351 15.34 1.11 14.86
N PRO A 352 15.28 1.70 13.64
CA PRO A 352 16.18 2.80 13.29
C PRO A 352 16.04 3.96 14.28
N HIS A 353 14.91 3.99 14.98
CA HIS A 353 14.62 4.86 16.09
C HIS A 353 14.83 4.16 17.43
N VAL A 354 15.73 4.68 18.26
CA VAL A 354 15.74 4.42 19.69
C VAL A 354 14.75 5.38 20.33
N PRO A 355 13.60 4.92 20.85
CA PRO A 355 12.64 5.80 21.50
C PRO A 355 13.28 6.57 22.64
N PHE A 356 12.93 7.84 22.79
CA PHE A 356 13.44 8.72 23.84
C PHE A 356 14.96 8.94 23.81
N GLN A 357 15.59 8.77 22.65
CA GLN A 357 16.98 9.18 22.48
C GLN A 357 17.10 10.68 22.75
N LYS A 358 17.89 11.04 23.77
CA LYS A 358 18.25 12.44 24.03
C LYS A 358 19.14 12.93 22.90
N VAL A 359 18.54 13.58 21.92
CA VAL A 359 19.26 14.39 20.95
C VAL A 359 19.62 15.71 21.62
N GLY A 360 20.85 16.20 21.42
CA GLY A 360 21.28 17.50 21.94
C GLY A 360 20.42 18.64 21.37
N PRO A 361 20.62 19.88 21.84
CA PRO A 361 19.87 21.03 21.31
C PRO A 361 20.04 21.11 19.80
N THR A 362 18.93 21.07 19.06
CA THR A 362 18.91 21.30 17.62
C THR A 362 18.92 22.81 17.38
N PRO A 363 19.95 23.37 16.72
CA PRO A 363 19.92 24.77 16.33
C PRO A 363 18.74 24.97 15.39
N LEU A 364 17.79 25.82 15.79
CA LEU A 364 16.68 26.19 14.92
C LEU A 364 17.23 27.11 13.81
N PRO A 365 16.83 26.91 12.55
CA PRO A 365 17.18 27.85 11.49
C PRO A 365 16.51 29.19 11.76
N GLU A 366 17.03 30.25 11.14
CA GLU A 366 16.28 31.50 11.06
C GLU A 366 15.00 31.26 10.23
N PHE A 367 13.85 31.51 10.84
CA PHE A 367 12.56 31.42 10.16
C PHE A 367 12.22 32.79 9.57
N ASP A 368 12.25 32.90 8.24
CA ASP A 368 11.74 34.07 7.54
C ASP A 368 10.20 34.00 7.49
N ILE A 369 9.55 34.67 8.45
CA ILE A 369 8.09 34.76 8.53
C ILE A 369 7.69 36.17 8.05
N PRO A 370 7.16 36.33 6.81
CA PRO A 370 6.84 37.64 6.25
C PRO A 370 5.62 38.31 6.91
N TYR A 371 4.94 37.61 7.82
CA TYR A 371 3.75 38.07 8.53
C TYR A 371 4.10 38.34 10.00
N PRO A 372 4.37 39.59 10.40
CA PRO A 372 4.72 39.91 11.78
C PRO A 372 3.52 39.65 12.70
N ALA A 373 3.75 38.87 13.77
CA ALA A 373 2.73 38.59 14.77
C ALA A 373 2.31 39.88 15.49
N ARG A 374 1.01 40.11 15.57
CA ARG A 374 0.40 41.08 16.48
C ARG A 374 -0.04 40.33 17.74
N VAL A 375 0.04 40.97 18.91
CA VAL A 375 -0.33 40.33 20.17
C VAL A 375 -1.51 41.08 20.77
N ASN A 376 -2.58 40.35 21.05
CA ASN A 376 -3.76 40.90 21.72
C ASN A 376 -3.39 41.48 23.10
N PRO A 377 -3.79 42.72 23.46
CA PRO A 377 -3.45 43.36 24.73
C PRO A 377 -4.04 42.65 25.96
N HIS A 378 -5.04 41.78 25.78
CA HIS A 378 -5.69 41.04 26.86
C HIS A 378 -4.99 39.72 27.22
N ARG A 379 -3.87 39.39 26.56
CA ARG A 379 -3.09 38.15 26.75
C ARG A 379 -2.89 37.75 28.21
N GLU A 380 -2.39 38.68 29.04
CA GLU A 380 -2.06 38.35 30.44
C GLU A 380 -3.30 37.97 31.27
N SER A 381 -4.43 38.60 30.98
CA SER A 381 -5.70 38.26 31.63
C SER A 381 -6.18 36.88 31.19
N ALA A 382 -6.10 36.57 29.89
CA ALA A 382 -6.45 35.26 29.35
C ALA A 382 -5.60 34.13 29.96
N GLY A 383 -4.30 34.36 30.16
CA GLY A 383 -3.41 33.41 30.84
C GLY A 383 -3.81 33.12 32.29
N ARG A 384 -4.29 34.13 33.04
CA ARG A 384 -4.81 33.90 34.40
C ARG A 384 -6.16 33.20 34.38
N ASN A 385 -7.03 33.60 33.46
CA ASN A 385 -8.41 33.10 33.37
C ASN A 385 -8.44 31.63 32.94
N VAL A 386 -7.57 31.20 32.03
CA VAL A 386 -7.50 29.78 31.63
C VAL A 386 -7.05 28.86 32.76
N VAL A 387 -6.14 29.32 33.63
CA VAL A 387 -5.72 28.55 34.82
C VAL A 387 -6.86 28.41 35.83
N ALA A 388 -7.65 29.47 36.03
CA ALA A 388 -8.83 29.41 36.89
C ALA A 388 -9.88 28.44 36.31
N TRP A 389 -10.20 28.58 35.02
CA TRP A 389 -11.12 27.71 34.31
C TRP A 389 -10.68 26.24 34.33
N ALA A 390 -9.42 25.93 34.04
CA ALA A 390 -8.90 24.56 34.06
C ALA A 390 -8.99 23.91 35.45
N ARG A 391 -8.84 24.70 36.52
CA ARG A 391 -9.05 24.24 37.90
C ARG A 391 -10.52 23.87 38.12
N GLU A 392 -11.45 24.71 37.68
CA GLU A 392 -12.90 24.47 37.80
C GLU A 392 -13.34 23.23 37.00
N MET A 393 -12.76 23.01 35.83
CA MET A 393 -13.02 21.82 35.00
C MET A 393 -12.35 20.54 35.55
N GLY A 394 -11.59 20.65 36.63
CA GLY A 394 -10.94 19.50 37.29
C GLY A 394 -9.69 18.99 36.56
N MET A 395 -9.10 19.73 35.63
CA MET A 395 -7.92 19.31 34.85
C MET A 395 -6.66 19.10 35.72
N PHE A 396 -6.62 19.72 36.90
CA PHE A 396 -5.56 19.56 37.90
C PHE A 396 -5.88 18.51 38.99
N SER A 397 -6.99 17.79 38.85
CA SER A 397 -7.41 16.77 39.82
C SER A 397 -6.92 15.38 39.39
N PRO A 398 -6.55 14.51 40.36
CA PRO A 398 -6.31 13.11 40.06
C PRO A 398 -7.59 12.42 39.57
N GLN A 399 -7.42 11.34 38.81
CA GLN A 399 -8.52 10.56 38.24
C GLN A 399 -8.46 9.11 38.76
N PRO A 400 -9.56 8.35 38.76
CA PRO A 400 -9.58 6.99 39.29
C PRO A 400 -8.50 6.06 38.72
N ARG A 401 -8.11 6.25 37.46
CA ARG A 401 -7.05 5.48 36.77
C ARG A 401 -5.69 6.18 36.75
N LEU A 402 -5.62 7.45 37.15
CA LEU A 402 -4.42 8.29 37.19
C LEU A 402 -4.27 8.96 38.57
N PRO A 403 -3.48 8.35 39.48
CA PRO A 403 -3.35 8.84 40.85
C PRO A 403 -2.64 10.20 40.95
N ALA A 404 -1.92 10.61 39.91
CA ALA A 404 -1.39 11.96 39.74
C ALA A 404 -2.20 12.71 38.68
N PRO A 405 -2.43 14.03 38.84
CA PRO A 405 -3.09 14.82 37.82
C PRO A 405 -2.23 14.89 36.54
N VAL A 406 -2.89 14.93 35.39
CA VAL A 406 -2.21 15.05 34.08
C VAL A 406 -1.48 16.38 33.98
N TRP A 407 -2.13 17.47 34.40
CA TRP A 407 -1.56 18.81 34.44
C TRP A 407 -1.50 19.37 35.85
N THR A 408 -0.61 20.34 36.04
CA THR A 408 -0.64 21.28 37.15
C THR A 408 -0.86 22.70 36.60
N ALA A 409 -1.13 23.66 37.48
CA ALA A 409 -1.19 25.06 37.08
C ALA A 409 0.14 25.53 36.45
N GLU A 410 1.27 25.03 36.97
CA GLU A 410 2.60 25.34 36.46
C GLU A 410 2.84 24.79 35.05
N THR A 411 2.41 23.54 34.78
CA THR A 411 2.55 22.98 33.43
C THR A 411 1.70 23.75 32.42
N LEU A 412 0.45 24.09 32.76
CA LEU A 412 -0.41 24.88 31.87
C LEU A 412 0.16 26.28 31.61
N THR A 413 0.66 26.98 32.64
CA THR A 413 1.33 28.27 32.46
C THR A 413 2.57 28.14 31.57
N GLY A 414 3.35 27.05 31.71
CA GLY A 414 4.52 26.79 30.88
C GLY A 414 4.21 26.52 29.41
N MET A 415 3.03 26.00 29.08
CA MET A 415 2.57 25.80 27.70
C MET A 415 2.27 27.12 26.97
N ALA A 416 2.04 28.20 27.73
CA ALA A 416 1.82 29.55 27.22
C ALA A 416 0.73 29.64 26.13
N LEU A 417 -0.39 28.94 26.32
CA LEU A 417 -1.49 28.88 25.35
C LEU A 417 -2.12 30.26 25.09
N GLU A 418 -2.02 31.18 26.04
CA GLU A 418 -2.44 32.57 25.87
C GLU A 418 -1.60 33.33 24.84
N ILE A 419 -0.32 32.95 24.62
CA ILE A 419 0.49 33.49 23.52
C ILE A 419 -0.10 33.07 22.19
N CYS A 420 -0.42 31.78 22.08
CA CYS A 420 -0.99 31.20 20.85
C CYS A 420 -2.31 31.89 20.51
N ALA A 421 -3.26 31.92 21.44
CA ALA A 421 -4.55 32.58 21.24
C ALA A 421 -4.40 34.07 20.88
N ALA A 422 -3.57 34.82 21.63
CA ALA A 422 -3.38 36.25 21.41
C ALA A 422 -2.68 36.60 20.10
N SER A 423 -1.94 35.66 19.51
CA SER A 423 -1.26 35.83 18.22
C SER A 423 -2.12 35.38 17.04
N LEU A 424 -3.01 34.39 17.25
CA LEU A 424 -3.98 33.94 16.26
C LEU A 424 -5.13 34.94 16.09
N ASP A 425 -5.57 35.57 17.18
CA ASP A 425 -6.62 36.59 17.15
C ASP A 425 -6.21 37.86 17.91
N PRO A 426 -5.37 38.71 17.27
CA PRO A 426 -4.83 39.91 17.91
C PRO A 426 -5.88 40.98 18.20
N ASP A 427 -7.05 40.90 17.56
CA ASP A 427 -8.10 41.91 17.61
C ASP A 427 -9.36 41.41 18.39
N ALA A 428 -9.32 40.19 18.94
CA ALA A 428 -10.39 39.61 19.75
C ALA A 428 -10.76 40.46 20.97
N SER A 429 -12.03 40.43 21.38
CA SER A 429 -12.44 40.94 22.69
C SER A 429 -11.82 40.12 23.83
N PRO A 430 -11.75 40.64 25.06
CA PRO A 430 -11.28 39.88 26.22
C PRO A 430 -11.98 38.53 26.36
N GLU A 431 -13.31 38.50 26.22
CA GLU A 431 -14.13 37.31 26.40
C GLU A 431 -13.90 36.28 25.29
N ALA A 432 -13.75 36.75 24.04
CA ALA A 432 -13.44 35.89 22.91
C ALA A 432 -12.03 35.28 23.04
N LEU A 433 -11.06 36.06 23.53
CA LEU A 433 -9.70 35.58 23.77
C LEU A 433 -9.65 34.56 24.91
N ASP A 434 -10.40 34.78 25.99
CA ASP A 434 -10.54 33.82 27.09
C ASP A 434 -11.09 32.49 26.56
N LEU A 435 -12.18 32.53 25.79
CA LEU A 435 -12.80 31.34 25.21
C LEU A 435 -11.86 30.62 24.25
N ALA A 436 -11.14 31.35 23.38
CA ALA A 436 -10.15 30.76 22.48
C ALA A 436 -9.03 30.06 23.25
N THR A 437 -8.53 30.69 24.31
CA THR A 437 -7.48 30.12 25.19
C THR A 437 -7.99 28.86 25.91
N GLN A 438 -9.26 28.84 26.34
CA GLN A 438 -9.89 27.66 26.94
C GLN A 438 -10.07 26.52 25.93
N TRP A 439 -10.43 26.81 24.68
CA TRP A 439 -10.50 25.78 23.63
C TRP A 439 -9.14 25.16 23.32
N LEU A 440 -8.10 25.98 23.23
CA LEU A 440 -6.72 25.48 23.11
C LEU A 440 -6.37 24.58 24.30
N ALA A 441 -6.66 25.02 25.53
CA ALA A 441 -6.42 24.22 26.73
C ALA A 441 -7.21 22.91 26.72
N CYS A 442 -8.47 22.91 26.31
CA CYS A 442 -9.31 21.72 26.22
C CYS A 442 -8.75 20.70 25.22
N GLY A 443 -8.36 21.17 24.03
CA GLY A 443 -7.78 20.32 22.98
C GLY A 443 -6.45 19.72 23.43
N THR A 444 -5.52 20.56 23.90
CA THR A 444 -4.20 20.10 24.38
C THR A 444 -4.31 19.19 25.60
N TYR A 445 -5.27 19.44 26.51
CA TYR A 445 -5.52 18.54 27.63
C TYR A 445 -6.02 17.18 27.14
N GLY A 446 -6.90 17.14 26.14
CA GLY A 446 -7.35 15.91 25.51
C GLY A 446 -6.20 15.08 24.95
N ASP A 447 -5.26 15.74 24.26
CA ASP A 447 -4.06 15.11 23.68
C ASP A 447 -3.13 14.50 24.73
N ASP A 448 -3.01 15.09 25.92
CA ASP A 448 -2.21 14.54 27.03
C ASP A 448 -2.98 13.51 27.86
N TYR A 449 -4.28 13.75 28.10
CA TYR A 449 -5.15 12.93 28.92
C TYR A 449 -5.38 11.55 28.30
N PHE A 450 -5.68 11.50 27.00
CA PHE A 450 -6.00 10.27 26.30
C PHE A 450 -4.87 9.23 26.36
N PRO A 451 -3.61 9.53 25.97
CA PRO A 451 -2.52 8.58 26.07
C PRO A 451 -2.17 8.25 27.53
N ALA A 452 -2.23 9.22 28.45
CA ALA A 452 -1.98 8.94 29.87
C ALA A 452 -2.94 7.86 30.40
N LEU A 453 -4.20 7.92 29.99
CA LEU A 453 -5.25 7.02 30.47
C LEU A 453 -5.26 5.65 29.77
N PHE A 454 -5.12 5.63 28.45
CA PHE A 454 -5.38 4.43 27.65
C PHE A 454 -4.12 3.73 27.14
N ASN A 455 -3.01 4.45 26.90
CA ASN A 455 -1.79 3.81 26.38
C ASN A 455 -1.04 3.03 27.45
N ARG A 456 -1.13 3.43 28.73
CA ARG A 456 -0.40 2.79 29.84
C ARG A 456 -0.66 1.28 29.92
N ASP A 457 -1.93 0.89 29.85
CA ASP A 457 -2.37 -0.49 29.97
C ASP A 457 -2.87 -1.06 28.62
N ARG A 458 -2.65 -0.33 27.51
CA ARG A 458 -3.13 -0.64 26.14
C ARG A 458 -4.63 -0.93 26.07
N ASP A 459 -5.43 -0.15 26.80
CA ASP A 459 -6.87 -0.32 26.91
C ASP A 459 -7.61 0.27 25.70
N MET A 460 -7.54 -0.42 24.57
CA MET A 460 -8.20 0.00 23.33
C MET A 460 -9.73 -0.02 23.42
N ALA A 461 -10.31 -0.91 24.22
CA ALA A 461 -11.76 -0.96 24.40
C ALA A 461 -12.25 0.29 25.15
N GLY A 462 -11.58 0.67 26.24
CA GLY A 462 -11.84 1.91 26.97
C GLY A 462 -11.63 3.15 26.09
N ALA A 463 -10.55 3.16 25.29
CA ALA A 463 -10.25 4.25 24.36
C ALA A 463 -11.38 4.46 23.33
N LYS A 464 -11.89 3.38 22.74
CA LYS A 464 -13.02 3.42 21.80
C LYS A 464 -14.30 3.92 22.46
N LEU A 465 -14.64 3.42 23.64
CA LEU A 465 -15.81 3.88 24.39
C LEU A 465 -15.73 5.36 24.77
N PHE A 466 -14.54 5.83 25.18
CA PHE A 466 -14.30 7.25 25.44
C PHE A 466 -14.54 8.08 24.18
N ASN A 467 -13.91 7.70 23.06
CA ASN A 467 -14.00 8.45 21.82
C ASN A 467 -15.43 8.47 21.24
N ALA A 468 -16.16 7.35 21.32
CA ALA A 468 -17.55 7.27 20.91
C ALA A 468 -18.49 8.18 21.72
N ARG A 469 -18.10 8.54 22.95
CA ARG A 469 -18.89 9.43 23.82
C ARG A 469 -18.66 10.91 23.51
N VAL A 470 -17.49 11.30 22.98
CA VAL A 470 -17.13 12.71 22.74
C VAL A 470 -18.15 13.45 21.88
N PRO A 471 -18.66 12.90 20.75
CA PRO A 471 -19.66 13.59 19.93
C PRO A 471 -20.97 13.92 20.65
N ALA A 472 -21.33 13.20 21.72
CA ALA A 472 -22.54 13.48 22.50
C ALA A 472 -22.48 14.83 23.24
N PHE A 473 -21.28 15.43 23.35
CA PHE A 473 -21.08 16.76 23.96
C PHE A 473 -20.96 17.89 22.92
N LEU A 474 -21.16 17.59 21.64
CA LEU A 474 -21.11 18.56 20.53
C LEU A 474 -22.45 18.59 19.76
N PRO A 475 -23.60 18.79 20.42
CA PRO A 475 -24.87 18.86 19.72
C PRO A 475 -24.95 20.15 18.88
N LEU A 476 -25.43 20.03 17.63
CA LEU A 476 -25.52 21.16 16.69
C LEU A 476 -26.54 22.23 17.12
N ASP A 477 -27.51 21.87 17.96
CA ASP A 477 -28.50 22.78 18.53
C ASP A 477 -28.06 23.39 19.88
N CYS A 478 -26.81 23.13 20.30
CA CYS A 478 -26.22 23.49 21.59
C CYS A 478 -27.03 23.03 22.82
N GLY A 479 -28.07 22.20 22.64
CA GLY A 479 -29.07 21.88 23.64
C GLY A 479 -29.84 23.12 24.14
N THR A 480 -31.15 22.97 24.40
CA THR A 480 -31.88 23.94 25.24
C THR A 480 -31.10 24.13 26.54
N CYS A 481 -30.60 25.35 26.77
CA CYS A 481 -29.89 25.74 27.97
C CYS A 481 -30.78 25.48 29.19
N LEU A 482 -30.65 24.32 29.82
CA LEU A 482 -31.18 24.05 31.15
C LEU A 482 -30.26 24.76 32.14
N LEU A 483 -30.40 26.10 32.18
CA LEU A 483 -29.98 26.89 33.33
C LEU A 483 -30.74 26.33 34.53
N TYR A 484 -30.05 25.57 35.37
CA TYR A 484 -30.52 25.24 36.70
C TYR A 484 -30.71 26.56 37.47
N THR A 485 -31.94 26.79 37.92
CA THR A 485 -32.32 27.75 38.97
C THR A 485 -31.69 27.40 40.30
#